data_AF-A0A5N6ZP93-F1
#
_entry.id   AF-A0A5N6ZP93-F1
#
_cell.length_a   1.000
_cell.length_b   1.000
_cell.length_c   1.000
_cell.angle_alpha   90.00
_cell.angle_beta   90.00
_cell.angle_gamma   90.00
#
_symmetry.space_group_name_H-M   'P 1'
#
loop_
_entity.id
_entity.type
_entity.pdbx_description
1 polymer ?
#
loop_
_entity_poly.entity_id
_entity_poly.type
_entity_poly.pdbx_seq_one_letter_code
_entity_poly.pdbx_strand_id
1 'polypeptide(L)'
;LKIRYIEAFSDVEILKDRNTQHRDRLEAKNNELKDANEEVKTMSVAVKEMMKQANKVVQLSQRQPDLAALLATLVDHTVDQLEADIDSEKARLELTHGGSSNIIKEFEEREKQIQKLRGKLSDFETQLAEYDHAINEIRGKWEPKLDEIIKSISDAFSDSFARIGCAGQVTLDKAEDEAGADGEPGGSDFDQWSIQIHVKFREHENLSLLDSHRQSGGERAVSTIFYLMALQSLSASPFRVVDEINQGMDPRNERMVHGRLVDIACAPSENGGGGQYFLITPKLLSGLVYKPGMRVLCIYSGEHMPKDYEQLDFGQAVRRMRAIRDRGRAVEDPTQRSNGHVDVHA
;
A
#
# COMPACT_ATOMS: atom_id res chain seq x y z
N LEU A 1 78.29 17.17 121.33
CA LEU A 1 76.86 16.96 120.99
C LEU A 1 76.37 17.86 119.84
N LYS A 2 76.80 19.14 119.72
CA LYS A 2 76.35 20.04 118.62
C LYS A 2 76.78 19.65 117.19
N ILE A 3 78.01 19.14 116.99
CA ILE A 3 78.53 18.85 115.64
C ILE A 3 77.81 17.67 114.97
N ARG A 4 77.60 16.55 115.70
CA ARG A 4 76.86 15.38 115.20
C ARG A 4 75.39 15.66 114.85
N TYR A 5 74.78 16.66 115.49
CA TYR A 5 73.40 17.07 115.19
C TYR A 5 73.33 17.83 113.86
N ILE A 6 74.31 18.69 113.58
CA ILE A 6 74.40 19.44 112.30
C ILE A 6 74.71 18.47 111.15
N GLU A 7 75.60 17.50 111.36
CA GLU A 7 75.94 16.45 110.40
C GLU A 7 74.71 15.58 110.07
N ALA A 8 73.97 15.12 111.10
CA ALA A 8 72.73 14.38 110.90
C ALA A 8 71.63 15.20 110.19
N PHE A 9 71.55 16.52 110.44
CA PHE A 9 70.59 17.38 109.76
C PHE A 9 70.95 17.59 108.29
N SER A 10 72.24 17.79 107.99
CA SER A 10 72.77 17.86 106.63
C SER A 10 72.55 16.56 105.86
N ASP A 11 72.77 15.41 106.48
CA ASP A 11 72.52 14.10 105.85
C ASP A 11 71.03 13.90 105.55
N VAL A 12 70.13 14.30 106.46
CA VAL A 12 68.69 14.26 106.24
C VAL A 12 68.28 15.20 105.10
N GLU A 13 68.89 16.37 104.99
CA GLU A 13 68.59 17.34 103.94
C GLU A 13 69.10 16.87 102.57
N ILE A 14 70.31 16.31 102.49
CA ILE A 14 70.86 15.68 101.29
C ILE A 14 70.02 14.47 100.86
N LEU A 15 69.58 13.64 101.81
CA LEU A 15 68.72 12.50 101.52
C LEU A 15 67.34 12.94 101.04
N LYS A 16 66.78 14.02 101.59
CA LYS A 16 65.53 14.63 101.09
C LYS A 16 65.69 15.13 99.67
N ASP A 17 66.78 15.83 99.37
CA ASP A 17 67.03 16.38 98.03
C ASP A 17 67.29 15.28 96.99
N ARG A 18 67.97 14.20 97.37
CA ARG A 18 68.08 13.00 96.52
C ARG A 18 66.73 12.33 96.31
N ASN A 19 65.88 12.27 97.34
CA ASN A 19 64.57 11.65 97.23
C ASN A 19 63.61 12.49 96.35
N THR A 20 63.69 13.81 96.41
CA THR A 20 62.97 14.70 95.47
C THR A 20 63.49 14.53 94.05
N GLN A 21 64.81 14.50 93.82
CA GLN A 21 65.37 14.24 92.48
C GLN A 21 64.98 12.86 91.92
N HIS A 22 64.97 11.82 92.76
CA HIS A 22 64.48 10.50 92.36
C HIS A 22 62.99 10.50 92.04
N ARG A 23 62.17 11.21 92.83
CA ARG A 23 60.73 11.37 92.58
C ARG A 23 60.47 12.09 91.26
N ASP A 24 61.15 13.20 91.01
CA ASP A 24 60.97 14.00 89.78
C ASP A 24 61.44 13.21 88.54
N ARG A 25 62.53 12.44 88.66
CA ARG A 25 62.98 11.54 87.57
C ARG A 25 62.00 10.39 87.32
N LEU A 26 61.39 9.85 88.37
CA LEU A 26 60.36 8.82 88.26
C LEU A 26 59.11 9.39 87.58
N GLU A 27 58.71 10.60 87.93
CA GLU A 27 57.57 11.30 87.35
C GLU A 27 57.78 11.62 85.86
N ALA A 28 58.97 12.12 85.49
CA ALA A 28 59.35 12.34 84.10
C ALA A 28 59.33 11.03 83.27
N LYS A 29 59.89 9.95 83.79
CA LYS A 29 59.86 8.63 83.12
C LYS A 29 58.46 8.02 83.04
N ASN A 30 57.60 8.30 84.01
CA ASN A 30 56.21 7.86 83.98
C ASN A 30 55.40 8.62 82.91
N ASN A 31 55.70 9.91 82.68
CA ASN A 31 55.09 10.68 81.61
C ASN A 31 55.58 10.23 80.22
N GLU A 32 56.89 10.01 80.04
CA GLU A 32 57.41 9.41 78.78
C GLU A 32 56.76 8.04 78.49
N LEU A 33 56.53 7.21 79.52
CA LEU A 33 55.83 5.94 79.39
C LEU A 33 54.36 6.11 79.00
N LYS A 34 53.68 7.14 79.51
CA LYS A 34 52.30 7.45 79.11
C LYS A 34 52.23 7.88 77.66
N ASP A 35 53.10 8.78 77.22
CA ASP A 35 53.12 9.29 75.85
C ASP A 35 53.41 8.16 74.84
N ALA A 36 54.42 7.32 75.13
CA ALA A 36 54.72 6.16 74.30
C ALA A 36 53.57 5.15 74.27
N ASN A 37 52.84 4.96 75.37
CA ASN A 37 51.70 4.06 75.42
C ASN A 37 50.48 4.61 74.67
N GLU A 38 50.30 5.94 74.65
CA GLU A 38 49.29 6.60 73.81
C GLU A 38 49.63 6.47 72.32
N GLU A 39 50.89 6.64 71.94
CA GLU A 39 51.37 6.46 70.56
C GLU A 39 51.21 5.00 70.09
N VAL A 40 51.55 4.03 70.92
CA VAL A 40 51.30 2.61 70.63
C VAL A 40 49.81 2.34 70.48
N LYS A 41 48.95 2.98 71.28
CA LYS A 41 47.50 2.81 71.20
C LYS A 41 46.94 3.40 69.90
N THR A 42 47.36 4.60 69.50
CA THR A 42 46.91 5.21 68.23
C THR A 42 47.40 4.41 67.03
N MET A 43 48.66 3.97 67.04
CA MET A 43 49.23 3.11 66.00
C MET A 43 48.50 1.77 65.92
N SER A 44 48.15 1.16 67.06
CA SER A 44 47.40 -0.10 67.12
C SER A 44 46.01 0.02 66.49
N VAL A 45 45.33 1.16 66.71
CA VAL A 45 44.03 1.43 66.09
C VAL A 45 44.16 1.57 64.57
N ALA A 46 45.16 2.32 64.10
CA ALA A 46 45.42 2.49 62.67
C ALA A 46 45.77 1.16 61.99
N VAL A 47 46.63 0.34 62.59
CA VAL A 47 46.98 -1.00 62.09
C VAL A 47 45.76 -1.90 62.02
N LYS A 48 44.89 -1.90 63.04
CA LYS A 48 43.65 -2.69 63.02
C LYS A 48 42.74 -2.27 61.86
N GLU A 49 42.63 -0.98 61.58
CA GLU A 49 41.78 -0.50 60.50
C GLU A 49 42.36 -0.84 59.12
N MET A 50 43.67 -0.63 58.93
CA MET A 50 44.36 -1.05 57.70
C MET A 50 44.26 -2.56 57.47
N MET A 51 44.37 -3.36 58.53
CA MET A 51 44.25 -4.82 58.43
C MET A 51 42.83 -5.27 58.05
N LYS A 52 41.78 -4.57 58.49
CA LYS A 52 40.41 -4.84 58.01
C LYS A 52 40.29 -4.54 56.52
N GLN A 53 40.85 -3.44 56.04
CA GLN A 53 40.81 -3.06 54.63
C GLN A 53 41.59 -4.06 53.77
N ALA A 54 42.79 -4.45 54.20
CA ALA A 54 43.60 -5.47 53.53
C ALA A 54 42.86 -6.82 53.44
N ASN A 55 42.23 -7.26 54.54
CA ASN A 55 41.43 -8.49 54.53
C ASN A 55 40.25 -8.43 53.56
N LYS A 56 39.62 -7.26 53.42
CA LYS A 56 38.53 -7.07 52.44
C LYS A 56 39.04 -7.22 51.00
N VAL A 57 40.22 -6.70 50.69
CA VAL A 57 40.86 -6.85 49.37
C VAL A 57 41.23 -8.31 49.09
N VAL A 58 41.77 -9.02 50.08
CA VAL A 58 42.07 -10.46 49.97
C VAL A 58 40.80 -11.30 49.76
N GLN A 59 39.69 -10.96 50.41
CA GLN A 59 38.41 -11.62 50.15
C GLN A 59 37.87 -11.36 48.73
N LEU A 60 38.10 -10.17 48.19
CA LEU A 60 37.71 -9.82 46.82
C LEU A 60 38.60 -10.54 45.78
N SER A 61 39.89 -10.70 46.05
CA SER A 61 40.81 -11.39 45.13
C SER A 61 40.47 -12.88 44.96
N GLN A 62 39.87 -13.52 45.97
CA GLN A 62 39.36 -14.88 45.84
C GLN A 62 38.26 -15.03 44.77
N ARG A 63 37.58 -13.93 44.41
CA ARG A 63 36.52 -13.91 43.39
C ARG A 63 36.98 -13.36 42.05
N GLN A 64 38.17 -12.76 41.97
CA GLN A 64 38.71 -12.12 40.77
C GLN A 64 40.14 -12.61 40.51
N PRO A 65 40.34 -13.52 39.53
CA PRO A 65 41.64 -14.14 39.29
C PRO A 65 42.73 -13.13 38.89
N ASP A 66 42.36 -12.07 38.17
CA ASP A 66 43.30 -11.02 37.75
C ASP A 66 43.83 -10.21 38.94
N LEU A 67 42.95 -9.92 39.91
CA LEU A 67 43.32 -9.22 41.15
C LEU A 67 44.23 -10.10 42.02
N ALA A 68 43.99 -11.41 42.06
CA ALA A 68 44.85 -12.35 42.77
C ALA A 68 46.26 -12.44 42.15
N ALA A 69 46.35 -12.46 40.82
CA ALA A 69 47.63 -12.45 40.11
C ALA A 69 48.42 -11.15 40.35
N LEU A 70 47.73 -10.00 40.33
CA LEU A 70 48.32 -8.69 40.62
C LEU A 70 48.82 -8.59 42.07
N LEU A 71 48.04 -9.06 43.04
CA LEU A 71 48.45 -9.04 44.46
C LEU A 71 49.72 -9.87 44.68
N ALA A 72 49.87 -11.00 43.98
CA ALA A 72 51.06 -11.84 44.08
C ALA A 72 52.33 -11.13 43.56
N THR A 73 52.21 -10.24 42.58
CA THR A 73 53.36 -9.46 42.09
C THR A 73 53.70 -8.29 43.01
N LEU A 74 52.74 -7.77 43.77
CA LEU A 74 52.89 -6.57 44.61
C LEU A 74 53.47 -6.86 46.02
N VAL A 75 53.62 -8.13 46.41
CA VAL A 75 54.09 -8.53 47.77
C VAL A 75 55.47 -7.97 48.09
N ASP A 76 56.35 -7.85 47.09
CA ASP A 76 57.74 -7.40 47.26
C ASP A 76 57.94 -5.91 46.97
N HIS A 77 56.86 -5.15 46.69
CA HIS A 77 56.98 -3.72 46.33
C HIS A 77 57.12 -2.83 47.57
N THR A 78 57.98 -1.83 47.48
CA THR A 78 58.06 -0.77 48.49
C THR A 78 56.88 0.21 48.33
N VAL A 79 56.62 1.00 49.38
CA VAL A 79 55.54 2.02 49.36
C VAL A 79 55.73 2.99 48.19
N ASP A 80 56.97 3.43 47.94
CA ASP A 80 57.30 4.34 46.83
C ASP A 80 57.03 3.73 45.46
N GLN A 81 57.26 2.42 45.29
CA GLN A 81 56.97 1.70 44.04
C GLN A 81 55.47 1.57 43.82
N LEU A 82 54.70 1.28 44.88
CA LEU A 82 53.24 1.23 44.81
C LEU A 82 52.63 2.59 44.44
N GLU A 83 53.17 3.69 44.98
CA GLU A 83 52.72 5.04 44.61
C GLU A 83 53.04 5.35 43.14
N ALA A 84 54.23 4.99 42.67
CA ALA A 84 54.61 5.17 41.26
C ALA A 84 53.72 4.33 40.31
N ASP A 85 53.39 3.09 40.68
CA ASP A 85 52.50 2.23 39.91
C ASP A 85 51.07 2.76 39.89
N ILE A 86 50.57 3.26 41.04
CA ILE A 86 49.25 3.91 41.13
C ILE A 86 49.20 5.12 40.20
N ASP A 87 50.23 5.96 40.21
CA ASP A 87 50.24 7.18 39.40
C ASP A 87 50.41 6.86 37.91
N SER A 88 51.18 5.82 37.56
CA SER A 88 51.27 5.27 36.20
C SER A 88 49.91 4.77 35.70
N GLU A 89 49.19 3.98 36.51
CA GLU A 89 47.87 3.46 36.14
C GLU A 89 46.80 4.56 36.10
N LYS A 90 46.85 5.56 36.99
CA LYS A 90 46.01 6.76 36.88
C LYS A 90 46.27 7.52 35.59
N ALA A 91 47.54 7.77 35.23
CA ALA A 91 47.89 8.42 33.98
C ALA A 91 47.43 7.59 32.77
N ARG A 92 47.51 6.25 32.85
CA ARG A 92 47.00 5.34 31.82
C ARG A 92 45.48 5.42 31.70
N LEU A 93 44.75 5.52 32.81
CA LEU A 93 43.29 5.72 32.83
C LEU A 93 42.89 7.10 32.27
N GLU A 94 43.67 8.14 32.52
CA GLU A 94 43.42 9.48 31.96
C GLU A 94 43.72 9.55 30.44
N LEU A 95 44.77 8.86 29.99
CA LEU A 95 45.14 8.75 28.57
C LEU A 95 44.21 7.82 27.79
N THR A 96 43.71 6.77 28.45
CA THR A 96 42.65 5.92 27.92
C THR A 96 41.36 6.72 28.02
N HIS A 97 41.17 7.63 27.06
CA HIS A 97 40.01 8.51 26.95
C HIS A 97 38.73 7.70 27.18
N GLY A 98 38.29 7.70 28.44
CA GLY A 98 37.31 6.75 28.94
C GLY A 98 36.05 6.92 28.13
N GLY A 99 35.51 5.80 27.65
CA GLY A 99 34.24 5.74 26.92
C GLY A 99 33.28 6.74 27.53
N SER A 100 33.06 7.83 26.79
CA SER A 100 32.39 8.99 27.33
C SER A 100 31.04 8.53 27.89
N SER A 101 30.62 9.06 29.03
CA SER A 101 29.26 8.82 29.53
C SER A 101 28.20 9.07 28.43
N ASN A 102 28.55 9.90 27.45
CA ASN A 102 27.80 10.13 26.23
C ASN A 102 27.67 8.88 25.33
N ILE A 103 28.68 8.02 25.16
CA ILE A 103 28.58 6.79 24.35
C ILE A 103 27.56 5.82 24.94
N ILE A 104 27.53 5.65 26.26
CA ILE A 104 26.55 4.77 26.92
C ILE A 104 25.14 5.36 26.75
N LYS A 105 24.99 6.67 26.94
CA LYS A 105 23.71 7.36 26.70
C LYS A 105 23.26 7.27 25.24
N GLU A 106 24.17 7.45 24.29
CA GLU A 106 23.90 7.30 22.85
C GLU A 106 23.49 5.87 22.51
N PHE A 107 24.14 4.87 23.11
CA PHE A 107 23.76 3.48 22.94
C PHE A 107 22.34 3.21 23.45
N GLU A 108 22.02 3.65 24.67
CA GLU A 108 20.68 3.53 25.26
C GLU A 108 19.61 4.28 24.44
N GLU A 109 19.93 5.47 23.93
CA GLU A 109 19.05 6.24 23.05
C GLU A 109 18.82 5.54 21.71
N ARG A 110 19.88 5.02 21.09
CA ARG A 110 19.78 4.24 19.84
C ARG A 110 18.98 2.96 20.05
N GLU A 111 19.17 2.26 21.17
CA GLU A 111 18.39 1.07 21.51
C GLU A 111 16.89 1.39 21.58
N LYS A 112 16.53 2.49 22.29
CA LYS A 112 15.14 2.97 22.34
C LYS A 112 14.60 3.34 20.96
N GLN A 113 15.41 3.98 20.11
CA GLN A 113 15.00 4.32 18.74
C GLN A 113 14.78 3.07 17.88
N ILE A 114 15.67 2.08 17.96
CA ILE A 114 15.55 0.81 17.25
C ILE A 114 14.28 0.08 17.70
N GLN A 115 14.01 0.01 19.01
CA GLN A 115 12.79 -0.60 19.52
C GLN A 115 11.54 0.13 19.01
N LYS A 116 11.55 1.47 19.00
CA LYS A 116 10.44 2.26 18.46
C LYS A 116 10.22 2.03 16.97
N LEU A 117 11.28 1.96 16.18
CA LEU A 117 11.21 1.68 14.74
C LEU A 117 10.73 0.26 14.45
N ARG A 118 11.21 -0.72 15.20
CA ARG A 118 10.74 -2.12 15.11
C ARG A 118 9.25 -2.23 15.45
N GLY A 119 8.78 -1.53 16.48
CA GLY A 119 7.35 -1.46 16.81
C GLY A 119 6.54 -0.90 15.64
N LYS A 120 6.96 0.25 15.09
CA LYS A 120 6.31 0.85 13.91
C LYS A 120 6.33 -0.08 12.69
N LEU A 121 7.41 -0.80 12.46
CA LEU A 121 7.52 -1.75 11.35
C LEU A 121 6.47 -2.86 11.51
N SER A 122 6.38 -3.44 12.71
CA SER A 122 5.38 -4.47 13.03
C SER A 122 3.94 -3.93 12.90
N ASP A 123 3.70 -2.68 13.33
CA ASP A 123 2.40 -2.04 13.15
C ASP A 123 2.06 -1.87 11.66
N PHE A 124 3.02 -1.43 10.84
CA PHE A 124 2.82 -1.30 9.39
C PHE A 124 2.64 -2.64 8.69
N GLU A 125 3.39 -3.67 9.06
CA GLU A 125 3.20 -5.04 8.54
C GLU A 125 1.79 -5.57 8.85
N THR A 126 1.31 -5.32 10.07
CA THR A 126 -0.05 -5.70 10.48
C THR A 126 -1.09 -4.93 9.66
N GLN A 127 -0.91 -3.62 9.49
CA GLN A 127 -1.81 -2.80 8.67
C GLN A 127 -1.83 -3.23 7.20
N LEU A 128 -0.66 -3.59 6.64
CA LEU A 128 -0.56 -4.05 5.26
C LEU A 128 -1.33 -5.36 5.08
N ALA A 129 -1.18 -6.32 6.00
CA ALA A 129 -1.95 -7.56 5.99
C ALA A 129 -3.47 -7.33 6.16
N GLU A 130 -3.87 -6.36 6.99
CA GLU A 130 -5.29 -5.97 7.14
C GLU A 130 -5.85 -5.37 5.83
N TYR A 131 -5.10 -4.50 5.16
CA TYR A 131 -5.51 -3.92 3.88
C TYR A 131 -5.58 -4.98 2.78
N ASP A 132 -4.60 -5.88 2.68
CA ASP A 132 -4.62 -6.99 1.72
C ASP A 132 -5.83 -7.89 1.94
N HIS A 133 -6.17 -8.17 3.19
CA HIS A 133 -7.37 -8.94 3.50
C HIS A 133 -8.64 -8.21 3.06
N ALA A 134 -8.74 -6.91 3.35
CA ALA A 134 -9.89 -6.09 2.94
C ALA A 134 -10.03 -5.98 1.41
N ILE A 135 -8.92 -5.80 0.69
CA ILE A 135 -8.88 -5.79 -0.77
C ILE A 135 -9.38 -7.12 -1.32
N ASN A 136 -8.87 -8.24 -0.80
CA ASN A 136 -9.27 -9.58 -1.23
C ASN A 136 -10.75 -9.88 -0.93
N GLU A 137 -11.28 -9.43 0.20
CA GLU A 137 -12.70 -9.58 0.52
C GLU A 137 -13.60 -8.82 -0.45
N ILE A 138 -13.24 -7.58 -0.79
CA ILE A 138 -13.97 -6.77 -1.77
C ILE A 138 -13.86 -7.40 -3.16
N ARG A 139 -12.64 -7.75 -3.57
CA ARG A 139 -12.33 -8.41 -4.85
C ARG A 139 -13.17 -9.68 -5.02
N GLY A 140 -13.20 -10.55 -4.02
CA GLY A 140 -13.97 -11.79 -4.05
C GLY A 140 -15.49 -11.61 -4.23
N LYS A 141 -16.03 -10.43 -3.92
CA LYS A 141 -17.47 -10.10 -4.14
C LYS A 141 -17.70 -9.31 -5.42
N TRP A 142 -16.76 -8.45 -5.80
CA TRP A 142 -16.87 -7.51 -6.91
C TRP A 142 -16.48 -8.15 -8.24
N GLU A 143 -15.34 -8.84 -8.28
CA GLU A 143 -14.80 -9.43 -9.51
C GLU A 143 -15.74 -10.45 -10.15
N PRO A 144 -16.39 -11.38 -9.41
CA PRO A 144 -17.35 -12.30 -10.02
C PRO A 144 -18.55 -11.57 -10.65
N LYS A 145 -19.02 -10.47 -10.03
CA LYS A 145 -20.11 -9.67 -10.59
C LYS A 145 -19.68 -8.94 -11.85
N LEU A 146 -18.45 -8.44 -11.89
CA LEU A 146 -17.87 -7.83 -13.09
C LEU A 146 -17.75 -8.86 -14.21
N ASP A 147 -17.24 -10.06 -13.92
CA ASP A 147 -17.10 -11.15 -14.88
C ASP A 147 -18.47 -11.61 -15.42
N GLU A 148 -19.51 -11.66 -14.57
CA GLU A 148 -20.89 -11.93 -15.00
C GLU A 148 -21.43 -10.86 -15.97
N ILE A 149 -21.20 -9.58 -15.67
CA ILE A 149 -21.62 -8.47 -16.53
C ILE A 149 -20.90 -8.56 -17.88
N ILE A 150 -19.58 -8.76 -17.88
CA ILE A 150 -18.78 -8.85 -19.10
C ILE A 150 -19.18 -10.07 -19.93
N LYS A 151 -19.46 -11.19 -19.28
CA LYS A 151 -20.01 -12.38 -19.95
C LYS A 151 -21.34 -12.08 -20.62
N SER A 152 -22.27 -11.40 -19.93
CA SER A 152 -23.56 -11.01 -20.51
C SER A 152 -23.38 -10.08 -21.72
N ILE A 153 -22.42 -9.14 -21.67
CA ILE A 153 -22.09 -8.27 -22.80
C ILE A 153 -21.51 -9.09 -23.94
N SER A 154 -20.56 -9.98 -23.65
CA SER A 154 -19.90 -10.84 -24.63
C SER A 154 -20.91 -11.76 -25.33
N ASP A 155 -21.85 -12.36 -24.60
CA ASP A 155 -22.88 -13.23 -25.17
C ASP A 155 -23.81 -12.45 -26.12
N ALA A 156 -24.27 -11.25 -25.71
CA ALA A 156 -25.11 -10.39 -26.55
C ALA A 156 -24.36 -9.85 -27.79
N PHE A 157 -23.07 -9.54 -27.63
CA PHE A 157 -22.18 -9.13 -28.71
C PHE A 157 -21.94 -10.28 -29.69
N SER A 158 -21.65 -11.47 -29.18
CA SER A 158 -21.42 -12.70 -29.96
C SER A 158 -22.66 -13.10 -30.76
N ASP A 159 -23.87 -13.06 -30.16
CA ASP A 159 -25.13 -13.32 -30.89
C ASP A 159 -25.34 -12.31 -32.03
N SER A 160 -25.02 -11.03 -31.79
CA SER A 160 -25.15 -9.99 -32.81
C SER A 160 -24.17 -10.20 -33.96
N PHE A 161 -22.92 -10.60 -33.67
CA PHE A 161 -21.91 -10.91 -34.68
C PHE A 161 -22.21 -12.21 -35.44
N ALA A 162 -22.70 -13.26 -34.77
CA ALA A 162 -23.02 -14.53 -35.39
C ALA A 162 -24.12 -14.39 -36.46
N ARG A 163 -25.10 -13.51 -36.25
CA ARG A 163 -26.18 -13.22 -37.20
C ARG A 163 -25.71 -12.59 -38.51
N ILE A 164 -24.56 -11.91 -38.50
CA ILE A 164 -23.96 -11.34 -39.71
C ILE A 164 -22.94 -12.29 -40.37
N GLY A 165 -22.78 -13.51 -39.85
CA GLY A 165 -21.79 -14.48 -40.31
C GLY A 165 -20.35 -14.15 -39.88
N CYS A 166 -20.20 -13.37 -38.81
CA CYS A 166 -18.91 -13.01 -38.22
C CYS A 166 -18.83 -13.54 -36.78
N ALA A 167 -17.67 -13.44 -36.16
CA ALA A 167 -17.50 -13.75 -34.73
C ALA A 167 -16.93 -12.54 -34.00
N GLY A 168 -17.39 -12.34 -32.77
CA GLY A 168 -16.93 -11.27 -31.90
C GLY A 168 -16.99 -11.73 -30.46
N GLN A 169 -16.07 -11.26 -29.63
CA GLN A 169 -16.01 -11.57 -28.20
C GLN A 169 -15.54 -10.34 -27.43
N VAL A 170 -16.07 -10.15 -26.23
CA VAL A 170 -15.61 -9.11 -25.31
C VAL A 170 -14.97 -9.78 -24.10
N THR A 171 -13.77 -9.36 -23.74
CA THR A 171 -13.01 -9.95 -22.63
C THR A 171 -12.51 -8.86 -21.68
N LEU A 172 -12.36 -9.22 -20.41
CA LEU A 172 -11.66 -8.40 -19.43
C LEU A 172 -10.19 -8.78 -19.44
N ASP A 173 -9.33 -7.82 -19.76
CA ASP A 173 -7.89 -7.94 -19.64
C ASP A 173 -7.49 -7.50 -18.23
N LYS A 174 -7.05 -8.47 -17.44
CA LYS A 174 -6.62 -8.27 -16.04
C LYS A 174 -5.10 -8.15 -16.07
N ALA A 175 -4.61 -6.92 -15.89
CA ALA A 175 -3.19 -6.68 -15.70
C ALA A 175 -2.81 -7.16 -14.28
N GLU A 176 -2.27 -8.37 -14.21
CA GLU A 176 -1.75 -8.97 -12.99
C GLU A 176 -0.23 -9.06 -13.10
N ASP A 177 0.46 -8.67 -12.03
CA ASP A 177 1.90 -8.86 -11.94
C ASP A 177 2.24 -10.36 -11.88
N GLU A 178 3.45 -10.70 -12.33
CA GLU A 178 3.95 -12.06 -12.16
C GLU A 178 3.99 -12.42 -10.67
N ALA A 179 3.61 -13.66 -10.35
CA ALA A 179 3.73 -14.16 -8.99
C ALA A 179 5.18 -14.03 -8.51
N GLY A 180 5.36 -13.52 -7.29
CA GLY A 180 6.68 -13.33 -6.70
C GLY A 180 7.45 -14.64 -6.58
N ALA A 181 8.78 -14.57 -6.44
CA ALA A 181 9.66 -15.74 -6.31
C ALA A 181 9.26 -16.69 -5.16
N ASP A 182 8.54 -16.18 -4.17
CA ASP A 182 8.08 -16.90 -2.98
C ASP A 182 6.61 -17.37 -3.09
N GLY A 183 6.01 -17.30 -4.28
CA GLY A 183 4.61 -17.69 -4.50
C GLY A 183 3.58 -16.70 -3.98
N GLU A 184 4.01 -15.48 -3.65
CA GLU A 184 3.09 -14.38 -3.34
C GLU A 184 2.27 -14.03 -4.59
N PRO A 185 0.93 -13.92 -4.47
CA PRO A 185 0.11 -13.48 -5.58
C PRO A 185 0.59 -12.09 -6.04
N GLY A 186 0.87 -11.96 -7.33
CA GLY A 186 1.25 -10.68 -7.91
C GLY A 186 0.19 -9.62 -7.64
N GLY A 187 0.63 -8.36 -7.50
CA GLY A 187 -0.28 -7.22 -7.40
C GLY A 187 -1.24 -7.19 -8.59
N SER A 188 -2.49 -6.82 -8.33
CA SER A 188 -3.42 -6.49 -9.41
C SER A 188 -3.38 -4.99 -9.65
N ASP A 189 -2.86 -4.59 -10.80
CA ASP A 189 -2.86 -3.18 -11.21
C ASP A 189 -4.22 -2.86 -11.83
N PHE A 190 -5.21 -2.63 -10.94
CA PHE A 190 -6.60 -2.37 -11.33
C PHE A 190 -6.72 -1.17 -12.28
N ASP A 191 -5.78 -0.24 -12.22
CA ASP A 191 -5.66 0.96 -13.04
C ASP A 191 -5.43 0.60 -14.52
N GLN A 192 -4.77 -0.53 -14.75
CA GLN A 192 -4.41 -1.05 -16.08
C GLN A 192 -5.41 -2.08 -16.61
N TRP A 193 -6.44 -2.44 -15.84
CA TRP A 193 -7.48 -3.34 -16.31
C TRP A 193 -8.24 -2.70 -17.47
N SER A 194 -8.46 -3.48 -18.53
CA SER A 194 -9.09 -2.96 -19.74
C SER A 194 -10.11 -3.92 -20.33
N ILE A 195 -11.13 -3.38 -20.99
CA ILE A 195 -12.09 -4.20 -21.77
C ILE A 195 -11.55 -4.30 -23.20
N GLN A 196 -11.32 -5.52 -23.64
CA GLN A 196 -10.83 -5.81 -24.98
C GLN A 196 -11.94 -6.37 -25.85
N ILE A 197 -12.13 -5.76 -27.02
CA ILE A 197 -13.09 -6.20 -28.03
C ILE A 197 -12.32 -6.96 -29.11
N HIS A 198 -12.65 -8.24 -29.25
CA HIS A 198 -12.08 -9.12 -30.26
C HIS A 198 -13.09 -9.37 -31.36
N VAL A 199 -12.65 -9.28 -32.62
CA VAL A 199 -13.51 -9.44 -33.80
C VAL A 199 -12.86 -10.30 -34.87
N LYS A 200 -13.71 -10.99 -35.64
CA LYS A 200 -13.37 -11.83 -36.78
C LYS A 200 -14.43 -11.65 -37.87
N PHE A 201 -14.06 -11.00 -38.96
CA PHE A 201 -14.94 -10.70 -40.09
C PHE A 201 -14.91 -11.74 -41.22
N ARG A 202 -13.89 -12.61 -41.23
CA ARG A 202 -13.69 -13.63 -42.27
C ARG A 202 -13.49 -14.99 -41.64
N GLU A 203 -14.06 -16.04 -42.23
CA GLU A 203 -13.98 -17.40 -41.69
C GLU A 203 -12.55 -17.92 -41.49
N HIS A 204 -11.62 -17.52 -42.36
CA HIS A 204 -10.22 -17.97 -42.34
C HIS A 204 -9.29 -17.17 -41.41
N GLU A 205 -9.79 -16.10 -40.77
CA GLU A 205 -8.98 -15.30 -39.84
C GLU A 205 -9.20 -15.72 -38.38
N ASN A 206 -8.24 -15.44 -37.51
CA ASN A 206 -8.42 -15.61 -36.06
C ASN A 206 -9.11 -14.39 -35.47
N LEU A 207 -9.74 -14.55 -34.30
CA LEU A 207 -10.17 -13.40 -33.51
C LEU A 207 -8.96 -12.50 -33.24
N SER A 208 -9.14 -11.20 -33.48
CA SER A 208 -8.11 -10.21 -33.30
C SER A 208 -8.67 -9.02 -32.56
N LEU A 209 -7.82 -8.37 -31.76
CA LEU A 209 -8.18 -7.15 -31.08
C LEU A 209 -8.63 -6.10 -32.12
N LEU A 210 -9.71 -5.39 -31.79
CA LEU A 210 -10.23 -4.31 -32.61
C LEU A 210 -9.24 -3.14 -32.59
N ASP A 211 -8.39 -3.07 -33.61
CA ASP A 211 -7.40 -2.01 -33.80
C ASP A 211 -7.70 -1.19 -35.07
N SER A 212 -7.34 0.09 -35.02
CA SER A 212 -7.44 1.05 -36.11
C SER A 212 -6.58 0.71 -37.33
N HIS A 213 -5.49 -0.06 -37.15
CA HIS A 213 -4.57 -0.41 -38.22
C HIS A 213 -4.99 -1.62 -39.06
N ARG A 214 -5.80 -2.53 -38.49
CA ARG A 214 -6.14 -3.81 -39.13
C ARG A 214 -7.53 -3.82 -39.77
N GLN A 215 -8.49 -3.10 -39.19
CA GLN A 215 -9.89 -3.14 -39.60
C GLN A 215 -10.29 -1.92 -40.42
N SER A 216 -11.18 -2.11 -41.39
CA SER A 216 -11.73 -1.00 -42.19
C SER A 216 -12.56 -0.05 -41.31
N GLY A 217 -12.73 1.20 -41.75
CA GLY A 217 -13.58 2.17 -41.05
C GLY A 217 -15.00 1.69 -40.82
N GLY A 218 -15.57 0.96 -41.80
CA GLY A 218 -16.90 0.37 -41.70
C GLY A 218 -16.98 -0.77 -40.68
N GLU A 219 -15.99 -1.67 -40.65
CA GLU A 219 -15.91 -2.77 -39.67
C GLU A 219 -15.77 -2.25 -38.24
N ARG A 220 -14.99 -1.18 -38.04
CA ARG A 220 -14.87 -0.51 -36.75
C ARG A 220 -16.19 0.11 -36.30
N ALA A 221 -16.89 0.77 -37.21
CA ALA A 221 -18.20 1.33 -36.93
C ALA A 221 -19.21 0.23 -36.52
N VAL A 222 -19.32 -0.85 -37.31
CA VAL A 222 -20.21 -1.99 -36.99
C VAL A 222 -19.88 -2.60 -35.63
N SER A 223 -18.60 -2.85 -35.35
CA SER A 223 -18.16 -3.42 -34.05
C SER A 223 -18.55 -2.52 -32.88
N THR A 224 -18.31 -1.21 -33.02
CA THR A 224 -18.61 -0.23 -31.98
C THR A 224 -20.11 -0.17 -31.72
N ILE A 225 -20.92 -0.17 -32.78
CA ILE A 225 -22.38 -0.11 -32.69
C ILE A 225 -22.92 -1.37 -32.00
N PHE A 226 -22.47 -2.55 -32.41
CA PHE A 226 -22.89 -3.80 -31.79
C PHE A 226 -22.44 -3.91 -30.33
N TYR A 227 -21.26 -3.39 -29.98
CA TYR A 227 -20.82 -3.30 -28.59
C TYR A 227 -21.73 -2.38 -27.77
N LEU A 228 -22.04 -1.18 -28.28
CA LEU A 228 -22.97 -0.25 -27.62
C LEU A 228 -24.38 -0.85 -27.48
N MET A 229 -24.84 -1.61 -28.46
CA MET A 229 -26.14 -2.30 -28.40
C MET A 229 -26.13 -3.45 -27.38
N ALA A 230 -25.02 -4.17 -27.25
CA ALA A 230 -24.84 -5.18 -26.21
C ALA A 230 -24.81 -4.55 -24.80
N LEU A 231 -24.22 -3.36 -24.64
CA LEU A 231 -24.28 -2.60 -23.38
C LEU A 231 -25.69 -2.11 -23.05
N GLN A 232 -26.48 -1.78 -24.08
CA GLN A 232 -27.84 -1.24 -23.89
C GLN A 232 -28.80 -2.26 -23.26
N SER A 233 -28.58 -3.56 -23.42
CA SER A 233 -29.42 -4.60 -22.78
C SER A 233 -29.28 -4.61 -21.26
N LEU A 234 -28.15 -4.09 -20.74
CA LEU A 234 -27.89 -3.99 -19.30
C LEU A 234 -28.37 -2.68 -18.67
N SER A 235 -28.66 -1.67 -19.50
CA SER A 235 -29.06 -0.34 -19.04
C SER A 235 -30.56 -0.11 -19.25
N ALA A 236 -31.28 0.23 -18.19
CA ALA A 236 -32.70 0.59 -18.27
C ALA A 236 -32.88 2.09 -18.58
N SER A 237 -32.41 2.57 -19.74
CA SER A 237 -32.74 3.94 -20.17
C SER A 237 -34.17 4.00 -20.73
N PRO A 238 -35.02 4.95 -20.30
CA PRO A 238 -36.40 5.08 -20.78
C PRO A 238 -36.49 5.52 -22.25
N PHE A 239 -35.49 6.25 -22.74
CA PHE A 239 -35.36 6.59 -24.16
C PHE A 239 -33.90 6.60 -24.60
N ARG A 240 -33.68 6.44 -25.91
CA ARG A 240 -32.37 6.43 -26.55
C ARG A 240 -32.44 7.21 -27.85
N VAL A 241 -31.42 8.04 -28.08
CA VAL A 241 -31.27 8.82 -29.31
C VAL A 241 -30.03 8.34 -30.02
N VAL A 242 -30.19 8.02 -31.29
CA VAL A 242 -29.16 7.50 -32.16
C VAL A 242 -29.13 8.40 -33.39
N ASP A 243 -28.04 9.13 -33.58
CA ASP A 243 -27.88 10.09 -34.67
C ASP A 243 -26.75 9.65 -35.60
N GLU A 244 -27.01 9.73 -36.91
CA GLU A 244 -26.07 9.44 -38.00
C GLU A 244 -25.30 8.10 -37.91
N ILE A 245 -25.84 7.13 -37.16
CA ILE A 245 -25.16 5.87 -36.86
C ILE A 245 -24.85 5.01 -38.08
N ASN A 246 -25.56 5.26 -39.19
CA ASN A 246 -25.42 4.54 -40.44
C ASN A 246 -24.49 5.24 -41.45
N GLN A 247 -23.77 6.31 -41.08
CA GLN A 247 -22.82 6.96 -41.98
C GLN A 247 -21.44 6.27 -41.98
N GLY A 248 -20.74 6.33 -43.11
CA GLY A 248 -19.39 5.77 -43.24
C GLY A 248 -19.32 4.24 -43.36
N MET A 249 -20.46 3.57 -43.56
CA MET A 249 -20.57 2.13 -43.77
C MET A 249 -21.04 1.81 -45.20
N ASP A 250 -20.80 0.58 -45.65
CA ASP A 250 -21.33 0.12 -46.93
C ASP A 250 -22.84 -0.24 -46.81
N PRO A 251 -23.60 -0.30 -47.92
CA PRO A 251 -25.02 -0.60 -47.86
C PRO A 251 -25.35 -1.96 -47.24
N ARG A 252 -24.40 -2.91 -47.19
CA ARG A 252 -24.61 -4.22 -46.57
C ARG A 252 -24.60 -4.08 -45.05
N ASN A 253 -23.55 -3.49 -44.49
CA ASN A 253 -23.38 -3.28 -43.05
C ASN A 253 -24.46 -2.36 -42.48
N GLU A 254 -24.83 -1.30 -43.20
CA GLU A 254 -25.92 -0.40 -42.77
C GLU A 254 -27.25 -1.14 -42.57
N ARG A 255 -27.61 -2.03 -43.50
CA ARG A 255 -28.84 -2.82 -43.39
C ARG A 255 -28.79 -3.79 -42.22
N MET A 256 -27.64 -4.40 -41.98
CA MET A 256 -27.45 -5.34 -40.87
C MET A 256 -27.57 -4.62 -39.52
N VAL A 257 -26.88 -3.49 -39.37
CA VAL A 257 -26.95 -2.65 -38.16
C VAL A 257 -28.38 -2.16 -37.93
N HIS A 258 -29.04 -1.63 -38.96
CA HIS A 258 -30.43 -1.17 -38.84
C HIS A 258 -31.37 -2.30 -38.45
N GLY A 259 -31.28 -3.46 -39.11
CA GLY A 259 -32.13 -4.62 -38.80
C GLY A 259 -31.98 -5.04 -37.34
N ARG A 260 -30.73 -5.13 -36.85
CA ARG A 260 -30.46 -5.48 -35.46
C ARG A 260 -30.96 -4.41 -34.48
N LEU A 261 -30.82 -3.12 -34.82
CA LEU A 261 -31.32 -2.02 -34.00
C LEU A 261 -32.84 -2.10 -33.84
N VAL A 262 -33.55 -2.35 -34.94
CA VAL A 262 -35.00 -2.57 -34.94
C VAL A 262 -35.38 -3.81 -34.12
N ASP A 263 -34.62 -4.89 -34.23
CA ASP A 263 -34.86 -6.10 -33.45
C ASP A 263 -34.78 -5.85 -31.94
N ILE A 264 -33.77 -5.11 -31.48
CA ILE A 264 -33.58 -4.78 -30.06
C ILE A 264 -34.63 -3.76 -29.60
N ALA A 265 -34.85 -2.70 -30.38
CA ALA A 265 -35.80 -1.64 -30.02
C ALA A 265 -37.25 -2.15 -29.94
N CYS A 266 -37.61 -3.12 -30.79
CA CYS A 266 -38.95 -3.73 -30.82
C CYS A 266 -39.00 -5.07 -30.08
N ALA A 267 -37.97 -5.45 -29.33
CA ALA A 267 -38.02 -6.65 -28.50
C ALA A 267 -39.10 -6.49 -27.40
N PRO A 268 -39.63 -7.58 -26.84
CA PRO A 268 -40.50 -7.49 -25.67
C PRO A 268 -39.74 -6.86 -24.48
N SER A 269 -40.47 -6.18 -23.59
CA SER A 269 -39.89 -5.51 -22.40
C SER A 269 -39.12 -6.45 -21.47
N GLU A 270 -39.42 -7.75 -21.49
CA GLU A 270 -38.71 -8.78 -20.73
C GLU A 270 -37.28 -9.05 -21.25
N ASN A 271 -37.02 -8.73 -22.53
CA ASN A 271 -35.74 -8.97 -23.21
C ASN A 271 -35.00 -7.67 -23.56
N GLY A 272 -35.25 -6.57 -22.82
CA GLY A 272 -34.58 -5.28 -23.01
C GLY A 272 -35.26 -4.31 -23.98
N GLY A 273 -36.39 -4.69 -24.60
CA GLY A 273 -37.17 -3.80 -25.47
C GLY A 273 -38.28 -3.08 -24.72
N GLY A 274 -37.90 -2.11 -23.89
CA GLY A 274 -38.84 -1.30 -23.11
C GLY A 274 -38.67 0.22 -23.27
N GLY A 275 -37.59 0.67 -23.91
CA GLY A 275 -37.28 2.09 -24.09
C GLY A 275 -37.68 2.64 -25.46
N GLN A 276 -38.03 3.92 -25.53
CA GLN A 276 -38.29 4.60 -26.81
C GLN A 276 -36.98 4.86 -27.56
N TYR A 277 -36.91 4.45 -28.83
CA TYR A 277 -35.74 4.72 -29.69
C TYR A 277 -36.05 5.83 -30.70
N PHE A 278 -35.20 6.84 -30.75
CA PHE A 278 -35.14 7.84 -31.81
C PHE A 278 -33.93 7.54 -32.69
N LEU A 279 -34.18 7.14 -33.94
CA LEU A 279 -33.14 7.00 -34.95
C LEU A 279 -33.24 8.18 -35.91
N ILE A 280 -32.19 8.99 -35.95
CA ILE A 280 -32.05 10.14 -36.84
C ILE A 280 -31.01 9.76 -37.89
N THR A 281 -31.41 9.85 -39.16
CA THR A 281 -30.49 9.60 -40.27
C THR A 281 -30.85 10.47 -41.46
N PRO A 282 -29.86 11.12 -42.12
CA PRO A 282 -30.10 11.80 -43.38
C PRO A 282 -30.18 10.83 -44.56
N LYS A 283 -29.88 9.54 -44.36
CA LYS A 283 -29.81 8.53 -45.43
C LYS A 283 -31.08 7.68 -45.47
N LEU A 284 -31.89 7.89 -46.51
CA LEU A 284 -33.02 7.03 -46.83
C LEU A 284 -32.54 5.74 -47.48
N LEU A 285 -32.48 4.65 -46.71
CA LEU A 285 -32.11 3.33 -47.23
C LEU A 285 -33.36 2.60 -47.74
N SER A 286 -33.29 2.13 -48.99
CA SER A 286 -34.33 1.28 -49.57
C SER A 286 -34.21 -0.16 -49.07
N GLY A 287 -35.35 -0.83 -48.89
CA GLY A 287 -35.41 -2.24 -48.48
C GLY A 287 -35.04 -2.49 -47.02
N LEU A 288 -35.18 -1.49 -46.14
CA LEU A 288 -35.03 -1.69 -44.70
C LEU A 288 -36.18 -2.53 -44.11
N VAL A 289 -35.86 -3.26 -43.04
CA VAL A 289 -36.84 -3.99 -42.25
C VAL A 289 -37.52 -3.03 -41.29
N TYR A 290 -38.85 -3.01 -41.32
CA TYR A 290 -39.68 -2.25 -40.40
C TYR A 290 -40.56 -3.20 -39.61
N LYS A 291 -40.76 -2.93 -38.31
CA LYS A 291 -41.60 -3.72 -37.42
C LYS A 291 -42.81 -2.92 -36.92
N PRO A 292 -43.92 -3.59 -36.56
CA PRO A 292 -45.03 -2.95 -35.84
C PRO A 292 -44.52 -2.26 -34.56
N GLY A 293 -44.94 -1.01 -34.34
CA GLY A 293 -44.45 -0.17 -33.22
C GLY A 293 -43.41 0.87 -33.63
N MET A 294 -42.87 0.80 -34.85
CA MET A 294 -42.04 1.86 -35.41
C MET A 294 -42.91 2.99 -35.98
N ARG A 295 -42.44 4.24 -35.82
CA ARG A 295 -42.98 5.42 -36.51
C ARG A 295 -41.87 6.05 -37.33
N VAL A 296 -42.12 6.27 -38.61
CA VAL A 296 -41.18 6.97 -39.49
C VAL A 296 -41.66 8.40 -39.68
N LEU A 297 -40.78 9.36 -39.36
CA LEU A 297 -40.98 10.78 -39.56
C LEU A 297 -40.01 11.26 -40.64
N CYS A 298 -40.52 11.65 -41.79
CA CYS A 298 -39.71 12.21 -42.86
C CYS A 298 -39.69 13.74 -42.76
N ILE A 299 -38.53 14.34 -42.50
CA ILE A 299 -38.39 15.80 -42.43
C ILE A 299 -37.88 16.32 -43.77
N TYR A 300 -38.66 17.19 -44.42
CA TYR A 300 -38.32 17.82 -45.69
C TYR A 300 -38.03 19.31 -45.50
N SER A 301 -36.76 19.71 -45.60
CA SER A 301 -36.30 21.09 -45.38
C SER A 301 -35.46 21.61 -46.55
N GLY A 302 -35.88 21.38 -47.79
CA GLY A 302 -35.17 21.81 -49.00
C GLY A 302 -35.60 23.18 -49.52
N GLU A 303 -34.74 23.81 -50.33
CA GLU A 303 -35.01 25.12 -50.98
C GLU A 303 -36.28 25.12 -51.85
N HIS A 304 -36.66 23.95 -52.38
CA HIS A 304 -37.86 23.76 -53.20
C HIS A 304 -39.10 23.37 -52.39
N MET A 305 -39.03 23.31 -51.07
CA MET A 305 -40.21 23.06 -50.24
C MET A 305 -41.13 24.29 -50.30
N PRO A 306 -42.44 24.14 -50.56
CA PRO A 306 -43.36 25.27 -50.56
C PRO A 306 -43.31 26.01 -49.22
N LYS A 307 -43.36 27.35 -49.25
CA LYS A 307 -43.44 28.17 -48.02
C LYS A 307 -44.70 27.88 -47.20
N ASP A 308 -45.72 27.40 -47.89
CA ASP A 308 -46.98 26.95 -47.32
C ASP A 308 -47.01 25.41 -47.30
N TYR A 309 -46.79 24.85 -46.12
CA TYR A 309 -46.69 23.41 -45.90
C TYR A 309 -48.01 22.67 -46.20
N GLU A 310 -49.15 23.35 -46.24
CA GLU A 310 -50.45 22.72 -46.55
C GLU A 310 -50.60 22.34 -48.04
N GLN A 311 -49.77 22.91 -48.91
CA GLN A 311 -49.81 22.64 -50.35
C GLN A 311 -49.26 21.26 -50.72
N LEU A 312 -48.55 20.59 -49.80
CA LEU A 312 -47.86 19.34 -50.07
C LEU A 312 -48.27 18.23 -49.09
N ASP A 313 -49.37 17.54 -49.42
CA ASP A 313 -49.83 16.35 -48.68
C ASP A 313 -49.11 15.09 -49.20
N PHE A 314 -47.99 14.76 -48.56
CA PHE A 314 -47.23 13.54 -48.83
C PHE A 314 -48.06 12.27 -48.61
N GLY A 315 -49.00 12.27 -47.68
CA GLY A 315 -49.92 11.13 -47.46
C GLY A 315 -50.82 10.89 -48.67
N GLN A 316 -51.32 11.94 -49.32
CA GLN A 316 -52.01 11.84 -50.61
C GLN A 316 -51.07 11.39 -51.74
N ALA A 317 -49.84 11.91 -51.79
CA ALA A 317 -48.87 11.51 -52.80
C ALA A 317 -48.54 10.01 -52.72
N VAL A 318 -48.32 9.49 -51.51
CA VAL A 318 -48.07 8.06 -51.27
C VAL A 318 -49.30 7.22 -51.62
N ARG A 319 -50.51 7.66 -51.29
CA ARG A 319 -51.77 6.97 -51.67
C ARG A 319 -51.92 6.90 -53.19
N ARG A 320 -51.66 8.00 -53.91
CA ARG A 320 -51.68 8.02 -55.39
C ARG A 320 -50.60 7.12 -55.99
N MET A 321 -49.37 7.16 -55.45
CA MET A 321 -48.28 6.29 -55.88
C MET A 321 -48.62 4.80 -55.70
N ARG A 322 -49.19 4.41 -54.54
CA ARG A 322 -49.67 3.04 -54.31
C ARG A 322 -50.73 2.64 -55.32
N ALA A 323 -51.73 3.49 -55.56
CA ALA A 323 -52.79 3.23 -56.55
C ALA A 323 -52.25 3.05 -57.98
N ILE A 324 -51.20 3.78 -58.36
CA ILE A 324 -50.52 3.63 -59.66
C ILE A 324 -49.70 2.32 -59.70
N ARG A 325 -48.96 2.01 -58.62
CA ARG A 325 -48.14 0.79 -58.54
C ARG A 325 -48.99 -0.47 -58.55
N ASP A 326 -50.14 -0.46 -57.87
CA ASP A 326 -51.05 -1.60 -57.81
C ASP A 326 -51.77 -1.82 -59.15
N ARG A 327 -51.96 -0.76 -59.95
CA ARG A 327 -52.39 -0.88 -61.36
C ARG A 327 -51.31 -1.47 -62.27
N GLY A 328 -50.03 -1.20 -62.00
CA GLY A 328 -48.90 -1.76 -62.75
C GLY A 328 -48.49 -3.19 -62.35
N ARG A 329 -48.69 -3.58 -61.09
CA ARG A 329 -48.35 -4.92 -60.55
C ARG A 329 -49.39 -6.01 -60.81
N ALA A 330 -50.53 -5.69 -61.42
CA ALA A 330 -51.49 -6.70 -61.88
C ALA A 330 -50.94 -7.63 -62.99
N VAL A 331 -49.66 -7.49 -63.37
CA VAL A 331 -48.98 -8.23 -64.45
C VAL A 331 -47.79 -9.08 -63.95
N GLU A 332 -47.32 -8.97 -62.69
CA GLU A 332 -46.14 -9.73 -62.21
C GLU A 332 -46.30 -10.39 -60.82
N ASP A 333 -45.57 -11.49 -60.64
CA ASP A 333 -45.66 -12.62 -59.70
C ASP A 333 -45.69 -12.27 -58.17
N PRO A 334 -46.43 -13.00 -57.28
CA PRO A 334 -46.78 -12.55 -55.93
C PRO A 334 -45.72 -12.68 -54.83
N THR A 335 -44.48 -13.07 -55.12
CA THR A 335 -43.54 -13.58 -54.10
C THR A 335 -42.75 -12.52 -53.30
N GLN A 336 -42.89 -11.23 -53.61
CA GLN A 336 -42.26 -10.14 -52.83
C GLN A 336 -43.29 -9.26 -52.10
N ARG A 337 -43.90 -9.79 -51.03
CA ARG A 337 -44.63 -8.99 -50.04
C ARG A 337 -43.69 -8.56 -48.92
N SER A 338 -43.45 -7.26 -48.74
CA SER A 338 -42.76 -6.77 -47.55
C SER A 338 -43.70 -6.84 -46.35
N ASN A 339 -43.29 -7.55 -45.30
CA ASN A 339 -44.08 -7.75 -44.08
C ASN A 339 -44.00 -6.51 -43.18
N GLY A 340 -45.14 -5.85 -42.97
CA GLY A 340 -45.32 -4.83 -41.94
C GLY A 340 -46.15 -3.62 -42.40
N HIS A 341 -47.33 -3.42 -41.80
CA HIS A 341 -48.03 -2.14 -41.87
C HIS A 341 -47.34 -1.20 -40.89
N VAL A 342 -46.66 -0.17 -41.40
CA VAL A 342 -45.94 0.83 -40.60
C VAL A 342 -46.50 2.20 -40.98
N ASP A 343 -46.86 2.97 -39.97
CA ASP A 343 -47.39 4.32 -40.15
C ASP A 343 -46.24 5.26 -40.54
N VAL A 344 -46.25 5.67 -41.81
CA VAL A 344 -45.34 6.67 -42.35
C VAL A 344 -46.05 8.01 -42.30
N HIS A 345 -45.53 8.93 -41.49
CA HIS A 345 -45.98 10.31 -41.45
C HIS A 345 -44.92 11.20 -42.08
N ALA A 346 -45.38 12.23 -42.78
CA ALA A 346 -44.56 13.15 -43.55
C ALA A 346 -45.00 14.58 -43.29
#